data_AF-A0A7S4KEP8-F1
#
_entry.id   AF-A0A7S4KEP8-F1
#
_cell.length_a   1.000
_cell.length_b   1.000
_cell.length_c   1.000
_cell.angle_alpha   90.00
_cell.angle_beta   90.00
_cell.angle_gamma   90.00
#
_symmetry.space_group_name_H-M   'P 1'
#
loop_
_entity.id
_entity.type
_entity.pdbx_description
1 polymer ?
#
loop_
_entity_poly.entity_id
_entity_poly.type
_entity_poly.pdbx_seq_one_letter_code
_entity_poly.pdbx_strand_id
1 'polypeptide(L)'
;VLWVVVCLCFSPWCVLALYFLFLKMSNLGKCKICSKTAYSLEGVTVGPPGKTDVYHKGCFKCQNEGCGWQLNMTNYKYCDGRVYCPNHEPMKGYSNKDHCHGSFDTSSKQMASQINAQHQQQTIVNQQVRGASCPNCKAPAKGTKFCGQCGTKLFTESMRS
;
A
#
# COMPACT_ATOMS: atom_id res chain seq x y z
N VAL A 1 5.91 -71.67 -4.51
CA VAL A 1 6.14 -70.39 -5.22
C VAL A 1 4.94 -69.43 -5.16
N LEU A 2 3.76 -69.85 -4.64
CA LEU A 2 2.57 -68.99 -4.55
C LEU A 2 2.22 -68.50 -3.13
N TRP A 3 3.15 -68.58 -2.16
CA TRP A 3 2.95 -68.12 -0.78
C TRP A 3 3.88 -66.98 -0.36
N VAL A 4 4.81 -66.56 -1.23
CA VAL A 4 5.84 -65.54 -0.89
C VAL A 4 5.37 -64.11 -1.20
N VAL A 5 4.29 -63.93 -1.98
CA VAL A 5 3.84 -62.59 -2.42
C VAL A 5 2.77 -61.97 -1.50
N VAL A 6 2.16 -62.74 -0.59
CA VAL A 6 1.06 -62.26 0.28
C VAL A 6 1.57 -61.75 1.64
N CYS A 7 2.86 -61.89 1.95
CA CYS A 7 3.44 -61.48 3.24
C CYS A 7 4.02 -60.06 3.30
N LEU A 8 3.98 -59.27 2.21
CA LEU A 8 4.57 -57.92 2.18
C LEU A 8 3.57 -56.76 2.36
N CYS A 9 2.26 -57.02 2.49
CA CYS A 9 1.25 -55.95 2.61
C CYS A 9 0.64 -55.74 4.01
N PHE A 10 1.17 -56.38 5.04
CA PHE A 10 0.72 -56.18 6.44
C PHE A 10 1.88 -55.72 7.35
N SER A 11 2.82 -54.95 6.80
CA SER A 11 3.80 -54.30 7.66
C SER A 11 3.09 -53.15 8.42
N PRO A 12 3.05 -53.16 9.77
CA PRO A 12 2.43 -52.07 10.56
C PRO A 12 3.06 -50.70 10.26
N TRP A 13 4.27 -50.67 9.71
CA TRP A 13 4.92 -49.47 9.19
C TRP A 13 4.29 -48.88 7.92
N CYS A 14 3.64 -49.66 7.05
CA CYS A 14 2.89 -49.12 5.90
C CYS A 14 1.61 -48.42 6.34
N VAL A 15 0.92 -48.98 7.35
CA VAL A 15 -0.31 -48.39 7.91
C VAL A 15 0.02 -47.10 8.66
N LEU A 16 1.14 -47.06 9.39
CA LEU A 16 1.69 -45.84 9.99
C LEU A 16 2.14 -44.80 8.96
N ALA A 17 2.78 -45.21 7.86
CA ALA A 17 3.17 -44.30 6.77
C ALA A 17 1.95 -43.66 6.09
N LEU A 18 0.87 -44.43 5.88
CA LEU A 18 -0.41 -43.91 5.39
C LEU A 18 -1.08 -42.98 6.42
N TYR A 19 -0.97 -43.29 7.71
CA TYR A 19 -1.48 -42.43 8.78
C TYR A 19 -0.71 -41.09 8.84
N PHE A 20 0.62 -41.13 8.68
CA PHE A 20 1.48 -39.94 8.57
C PHE A 20 1.20 -39.09 7.32
N LEU A 21 0.74 -39.71 6.23
CA LEU A 21 0.27 -39.01 5.03
C LEU A 21 -1.12 -38.36 5.23
N PHE A 22 -2.00 -38.96 6.02
CA PHE A 22 -3.36 -38.45 6.27
C PHE A 22 -3.44 -37.30 7.29
N LEU A 23 -2.49 -37.20 8.23
CA LEU A 23 -2.54 -36.26 9.36
C LEU A 23 -2.08 -34.81 9.06
N LYS A 24 -1.67 -34.50 7.83
CA LYS A 24 -1.07 -33.20 7.47
C LYS A 24 -1.96 -32.29 6.63
N MET A 25 -3.29 -32.38 6.78
CA MET A 25 -4.21 -31.40 6.20
C MET A 25 -4.48 -30.25 7.19
N SER A 26 -3.44 -29.49 7.51
CA SER A 26 -3.57 -28.24 8.25
C SER A 26 -4.37 -27.21 7.43
N ASN A 27 -5.40 -26.62 8.05
CA ASN A 27 -6.17 -25.54 7.47
C ASN A 27 -5.47 -24.20 7.73
N LEU A 28 -5.30 -23.36 6.71
CA LEU A 28 -4.67 -22.04 6.86
C LEU A 28 -5.67 -20.96 7.26
N GLY A 29 -6.96 -21.18 6.98
CA GLY A 29 -8.03 -20.22 7.23
C GLY A 29 -8.91 -20.00 6.00
N LYS A 30 -9.68 -18.91 6.00
CA LYS A 30 -10.59 -18.55 4.91
C LYS A 30 -9.91 -17.62 3.92
N CYS A 31 -10.12 -17.86 2.63
CA CYS A 31 -9.60 -17.00 1.57
C CYS A 31 -10.33 -15.66 1.54
N LYS A 32 -9.59 -14.56 1.45
CA LYS A 32 -10.15 -13.20 1.40
C LYS A 32 -11.02 -12.90 0.17
N ILE A 33 -10.75 -13.57 -0.96
CA ILE A 33 -11.44 -13.32 -2.24
C ILE A 33 -12.70 -14.18 -2.36
N CYS A 34 -12.57 -15.50 -2.18
CA CYS A 34 -13.68 -16.41 -2.41
C CYS A 34 -14.38 -16.88 -1.12
N SER A 35 -13.90 -16.46 0.05
CA SER A 35 -14.40 -16.85 1.39
C SER A 35 -14.36 -18.34 1.74
N LYS A 36 -13.87 -19.21 0.83
CA LYS A 36 -13.71 -20.65 1.08
C LYS A 36 -12.46 -20.92 1.90
N THR A 37 -12.46 -22.03 2.62
CA THR A 37 -11.29 -22.49 3.38
C THR A 37 -10.14 -22.86 2.44
N ALA A 38 -8.95 -22.34 2.72
CA ALA A 38 -7.71 -22.71 2.05
C ALA A 38 -6.97 -23.75 2.89
N TYR A 39 -6.64 -24.88 2.27
CA TYR A 39 -5.83 -25.94 2.86
C TYR A 39 -4.35 -25.72 2.56
N SER A 40 -3.47 -26.34 3.33
CA SER A 40 -2.00 -26.18 3.19
C SER A 40 -1.45 -26.43 1.79
N LEU A 41 -2.11 -27.27 0.99
CA LEU A 41 -1.67 -27.56 -0.38
C LEU A 41 -1.92 -26.39 -1.35
N GLU A 42 -3.04 -25.70 -1.18
CA GLU A 42 -3.54 -24.67 -2.11
C GLU A 42 -3.51 -23.26 -1.53
N GLY A 43 -3.20 -23.13 -0.24
CA GLY A 43 -3.23 -21.89 0.52
C GLY A 43 -1.90 -21.15 0.48
N VAL A 44 -2.00 -19.84 0.35
CA VAL A 44 -0.89 -18.88 0.32
C VAL A 44 -1.18 -17.86 1.41
N THR A 45 -0.30 -17.76 2.40
CA THR A 45 -0.36 -16.73 3.43
C THR A 45 0.52 -15.56 3.02
N VAL A 46 -0.04 -14.36 2.99
CA VAL A 46 0.65 -13.13 2.60
C VAL A 46 0.43 -12.03 3.62
N GLY A 47 1.43 -11.17 3.78
CA GLY A 47 1.36 -9.99 4.65
C GLY A 47 2.55 -9.86 5.60
N PRO A 48 2.69 -8.69 6.24
CA PRO A 48 3.73 -8.42 7.23
C PRO A 48 3.50 -9.21 8.53
N PRO A 49 4.55 -9.37 9.37
CA PRO A 49 4.41 -10.02 10.67
C PRO A 49 3.31 -9.33 11.50
N GLY A 50 2.31 -10.09 11.93
CA GLY A 50 1.16 -9.60 12.69
C GLY A 50 -0.12 -9.34 11.88
N LYS A 51 -0.06 -9.28 10.53
CA LYS A 51 -1.26 -9.18 9.68
C LYS A 51 -1.16 -10.16 8.51
N THR A 52 -1.65 -11.37 8.74
CA THR A 52 -1.61 -12.47 7.77
C THR A 52 -2.96 -12.62 7.07
N ASP A 53 -3.00 -12.41 5.76
CA ASP A 53 -4.16 -12.71 4.91
C ASP A 53 -3.92 -14.04 4.17
N VAL A 54 -4.98 -14.83 3.98
CA VAL A 54 -4.92 -16.13 3.30
C VAL A 54 -5.61 -16.05 1.95
N TYR A 55 -4.98 -16.62 0.94
CA TYR A 55 -5.48 -16.71 -0.42
C TYR A 55 -5.32 -18.14 -0.96
N HIS A 56 -6.19 -18.56 -1.87
CA HIS A 56 -5.86 -19.71 -2.72
C HIS A 56 -4.86 -19.31 -3.80
N LYS A 57 -4.05 -20.25 -4.29
CA LYS A 57 -3.15 -20.03 -5.43
C LYS A 57 -3.86 -19.39 -6.62
N GLY A 58 -5.05 -19.89 -6.98
CA GLY A 58 -5.85 -19.33 -8.07
C GLY A 58 -6.48 -17.95 -7.79
N CYS A 59 -6.70 -17.61 -6.53
CA CYS A 59 -7.28 -16.33 -6.09
C CYS A 59 -6.22 -15.25 -5.86
N PHE A 60 -4.93 -15.61 -5.85
CA PHE A 60 -3.83 -14.69 -5.61
C PHE A 60 -3.53 -13.89 -6.89
N LYS A 61 -4.28 -12.80 -7.07
CA LYS A 61 -4.21 -11.92 -8.24
C LYS A 61 -4.08 -10.47 -7.82
N CYS A 62 -3.50 -9.64 -8.68
CA CYS A 62 -3.43 -8.20 -8.47
C CYS A 62 -4.84 -7.60 -8.27
N GLN A 63 -4.98 -6.70 -7.31
CA GLN A 63 -6.25 -6.03 -7.01
C GLN A 63 -6.38 -4.63 -7.61
N ASN A 64 -5.49 -4.27 -8.55
CA ASN A 64 -5.61 -3.05 -9.33
C ASN A 64 -6.72 -3.19 -10.37
N GLU A 65 -7.50 -2.14 -10.62
CA GLU A 65 -8.44 -2.12 -11.74
C GLU A 65 -7.75 -2.49 -13.05
N GLY A 66 -8.35 -3.41 -13.82
CA GLY A 66 -7.83 -3.87 -15.11
C GLY A 66 -6.65 -4.87 -15.04
N CYS A 67 -6.07 -5.15 -13.88
CA CYS A 67 -5.00 -6.13 -13.76
C CYS A 67 -5.48 -7.44 -13.11
N GLY A 68 -5.68 -8.48 -13.93
CA GLY A 68 -6.03 -9.82 -13.47
C GLY A 68 -4.85 -10.77 -13.29
N TRP A 69 -3.61 -10.25 -13.26
CA TRP A 69 -2.39 -11.05 -13.28
C TRP A 69 -2.24 -11.90 -12.00
N GLN A 70 -1.98 -13.20 -12.17
CA GLN A 70 -1.70 -14.11 -11.05
C GLN A 70 -0.32 -13.82 -10.46
N LEU A 71 -0.29 -13.57 -9.15
CA LEU A 71 0.92 -13.24 -8.43
C LEU A 71 1.61 -14.52 -7.95
N ASN A 72 2.93 -14.44 -7.75
CA ASN A 72 3.73 -15.51 -7.16
C ASN A 72 4.26 -15.07 -5.79
N MET A 73 4.58 -16.01 -4.91
CA MET A 73 5.10 -15.72 -3.56
C MET A 73 6.40 -14.89 -3.58
N THR A 74 7.17 -14.97 -4.66
CA THR A 74 8.42 -14.21 -4.84
C THR A 74 8.21 -12.81 -5.40
N ASN A 75 7.09 -12.55 -6.07
CA ASN A 75 6.88 -11.33 -6.86
C ASN A 75 5.50 -10.72 -6.56
N TYR A 76 5.29 -10.36 -5.29
CA TYR A 76 4.11 -9.63 -4.85
C TYR A 76 4.49 -8.47 -3.95
N LYS A 77 3.63 -7.45 -3.96
CA LYS A 77 3.68 -6.32 -3.03
C LYS A 77 2.41 -6.35 -2.19
N TYR A 78 2.56 -6.29 -0.88
CA TYR A 78 1.42 -6.23 0.05
C TYR A 78 1.30 -4.82 0.60
N CYS A 79 0.11 -4.26 0.48
CA CYS A 79 -0.18 -2.93 0.93
C CYS A 79 -1.59 -2.85 1.52
N ASP A 80 -1.71 -2.43 2.77
CA ASP A 80 -2.99 -2.17 3.45
C ASP A 80 -4.03 -3.30 3.35
N GLY A 81 -3.59 -4.57 3.32
CA GLY A 81 -4.51 -5.71 3.16
C GLY A 81 -4.82 -6.08 1.72
N ARG A 82 -4.14 -5.48 0.75
CA ARG A 82 -4.28 -5.76 -0.67
C ARG A 82 -2.97 -6.19 -1.29
N VAL A 83 -3.07 -6.94 -2.38
CA VAL A 83 -1.93 -7.53 -3.09
C VAL A 83 -1.81 -6.95 -4.49
N TYR A 84 -0.59 -6.56 -4.83
CA TYR A 84 -0.27 -5.86 -6.07
C TYR A 84 0.86 -6.55 -6.82
N CYS A 85 0.84 -6.43 -8.14
CA CYS A 85 1.96 -6.81 -8.99
C CYS A 85 3.05 -5.72 -8.89
N PRO A 86 4.30 -6.02 -9.29
CA PRO A 86 5.40 -5.05 -9.20
C PRO A 86 5.16 -3.79 -10.04
N ASN A 87 4.30 -3.86 -11.06
CA ASN A 87 3.98 -2.73 -11.94
C ASN A 87 2.82 -1.86 -11.44
N HIS A 88 1.97 -2.38 -10.56
CA HIS A 88 0.77 -1.69 -10.05
C HIS A 88 0.84 -1.47 -8.53
N GLU A 89 2.05 -1.38 -7.98
CA GLU A 89 2.23 -1.02 -6.57
C GLU A 89 1.78 0.44 -6.37
N PRO A 90 0.88 0.74 -5.42
CA PRO A 90 0.52 2.12 -5.12
C PRO A 90 1.77 2.90 -4.71
N MET A 91 1.90 4.11 -5.25
CA MET A 91 3.09 4.93 -5.05
C MET A 91 3.30 5.19 -3.56
N LYS A 92 4.54 4.98 -3.09
CA LYS A 92 4.97 5.31 -1.73
C LYS A 92 5.37 6.78 -1.71
N GLY A 93 4.46 7.66 -1.33
CA GLY A 93 4.69 9.10 -1.26
C GLY A 93 3.77 9.75 -0.24
N TYR A 94 3.76 11.08 -0.19
CA TYR A 94 2.87 11.89 0.66
C TYR A 94 1.90 12.80 -0.13
N SER A 95 2.02 12.82 -1.47
CA SER A 95 1.36 13.80 -2.36
C SER A 95 0.06 13.31 -3.00
N ASN A 96 -0.33 12.06 -2.81
CA ASN A 96 -1.45 11.39 -3.46
C ASN A 96 -2.39 10.75 -2.43
N LYS A 97 -3.67 10.63 -2.78
CA LYS A 97 -4.70 10.09 -1.88
C LYS A 97 -4.58 8.58 -1.62
N ASP A 98 -3.98 7.84 -2.55
CA ASP A 98 -3.90 6.37 -2.51
C ASP A 98 -2.47 5.91 -2.14
N HIS A 99 -2.00 6.32 -0.96
CA HIS A 99 -0.69 5.90 -0.45
C HIS A 99 -0.76 4.67 0.41
N CYS A 100 0.22 3.80 0.22
CA CYS A 100 0.42 2.68 1.12
C CYS A 100 0.91 3.14 2.48
N HIS A 101 0.19 2.85 3.56
CA HIS A 101 0.68 3.05 4.93
C HIS A 101 1.61 1.90 5.34
N GLY A 102 2.70 1.71 4.59
CA GLY A 102 3.74 0.73 4.91
C GLY A 102 4.71 1.27 5.95
N SER A 103 5.11 0.41 6.90
CA SER A 103 6.09 0.68 7.97
C SER A 103 7.23 1.60 7.51
N PHE A 104 7.23 2.82 8.03
CA PHE A 104 8.29 3.80 7.82
C PHE A 104 9.54 3.39 8.57
N ASP A 105 10.66 3.29 7.85
CA ASP A 105 11.99 3.23 8.43
C ASP A 105 12.21 4.49 9.30
N THR A 106 13.00 4.39 10.38
CA THR A 106 13.24 5.50 11.32
C THR A 106 13.69 6.80 10.63
N SER A 107 14.41 6.70 9.51
CA SER A 107 14.84 7.83 8.68
C SER A 107 13.69 8.63 8.07
N SER A 108 12.56 7.98 7.76
CA SER A 108 11.38 8.61 7.16
C SER A 108 10.60 9.46 8.16
N LYS A 109 10.62 9.08 9.45
CA LYS A 109 10.03 9.88 10.54
C LYS A 109 10.78 11.19 10.76
N GLN A 110 12.11 11.17 10.59
CA GLN A 110 12.94 12.39 10.72
C GLN A 110 12.58 13.41 9.64
N MET A 111 12.37 12.99 8.40
CA MET A 111 11.98 13.91 7.32
C MET A 111 10.56 14.47 7.47
N ALA A 112 9.59 13.68 7.96
CA ALA A 112 8.23 14.18 8.22
C ALA A 112 8.21 15.31 9.28
N SER A 113 9.04 15.21 10.31
CA SER A 113 9.17 16.28 11.32
C SER A 113 9.74 17.58 10.75
N GLN A 114 10.64 17.49 9.77
CA GLN A 114 11.25 18.65 9.11
C GLN A 114 10.28 19.34 8.13
N ILE A 115 9.50 18.56 7.36
CA ILE A 115 8.51 19.10 6.42
C ILE A 115 7.43 19.90 7.17
N ASN A 116 6.94 19.37 8.31
CA ASN A 116 5.95 20.07 9.13
C ASN A 116 6.48 21.39 9.71
N ALA A 117 7.78 21.46 10.05
CA ALA A 117 8.43 22.69 10.51
C ALA A 117 8.61 23.73 9.39
N GLN A 118 8.99 23.30 8.18
CA GLN A 118 9.14 24.20 7.03
C GLN A 118 7.80 24.77 6.55
N HIS A 119 6.72 23.99 6.63
CA HIS A 119 5.39 24.46 6.24
C HIS A 119 4.91 25.63 7.11
N GLN A 120 5.29 25.68 8.40
CA GLN A 120 5.01 26.82 9.28
C GLN A 120 5.74 28.09 8.84
N GLN A 121 6.99 27.97 8.38
CA GLN A 121 7.74 29.12 7.87
C GLN A 121 7.17 29.59 6.52
N GLN A 122 6.70 28.67 5.68
CA GLN A 122 6.07 28.98 4.41
C GLN A 122 4.70 29.67 4.58
N THR A 123 3.91 29.34 5.61
CA THR A 123 2.65 30.07 5.89
C THR A 123 2.89 31.50 6.36
N ILE A 124 3.94 31.74 7.15
CA ILE A 124 4.35 33.08 7.61
C ILE A 124 4.77 33.94 6.41
N VAL A 125 5.62 33.41 5.52
CA VAL A 125 6.06 34.14 4.31
C VAL A 125 4.88 34.39 3.35
N ASN A 126 4.00 33.40 3.15
CA ASN A 126 2.79 33.57 2.32
C ASN A 126 1.81 34.60 2.90
N GLN A 127 1.79 34.79 4.22
CA GLN A 127 0.96 35.81 4.87
C GLN A 127 1.55 37.21 4.72
N GLN A 128 2.88 37.34 4.77
CA GLN A 128 3.58 38.62 4.61
C GLN A 128 3.51 39.17 3.18
N VAL A 129 3.41 38.29 2.17
CA VAL A 129 3.25 38.69 0.75
C VAL A 129 1.82 39.13 0.41
N ARG A 130 0.83 38.93 1.29
CA ARG A 130 -0.58 39.35 1.07
C ARG A 130 -0.89 40.78 1.52
N GLY A 131 0.14 41.57 1.85
CA GLY A 131 0.01 42.85 2.54
C GLY A 131 -0.36 44.09 1.70
N ALA A 132 -0.61 43.98 0.39
CA ALA A 132 -1.14 45.11 -0.38
C ALA A 132 -2.66 44.96 -0.57
N SER A 133 -3.47 45.55 0.29
CA SER A 133 -4.90 45.73 0.00
C SER A 133 -5.08 46.82 -1.06
N CYS A 134 -5.93 46.60 -2.05
CA CYS A 134 -6.21 47.61 -3.06
C CYS A 134 -6.79 48.89 -2.42
N PRO A 135 -6.27 50.10 -2.70
CA PRO A 135 -6.76 51.33 -2.09
C PRO A 135 -8.19 51.70 -2.49
N ASN A 136 -8.70 51.14 -3.59
CA ASN A 136 -10.03 51.44 -4.11
C ASN A 136 -11.11 50.47 -3.60
N CYS A 137 -10.84 49.16 -3.60
CA CYS A 137 -11.84 48.15 -3.21
C CYS A 137 -11.49 47.36 -1.94
N LYS A 138 -10.35 47.66 -1.28
CA LYS A 138 -9.79 46.96 -0.11
C LYS A 138 -9.58 45.45 -0.30
N ALA A 139 -9.78 44.92 -1.51
CA ALA A 139 -9.54 43.51 -1.81
C ALA A 139 -8.04 43.17 -1.71
N PRO A 140 -7.68 41.96 -1.27
CA PRO A 140 -6.29 41.54 -1.15
C PRO A 140 -5.63 41.43 -2.53
N ALA A 141 -4.47 42.09 -2.72
CA ALA A 141 -3.70 41.96 -3.96
C ALA A 141 -3.10 40.57 -4.07
N LYS A 142 -3.46 39.86 -5.13
CA LYS A 142 -2.95 38.51 -5.44
C LYS A 142 -1.65 38.58 -6.26
N GLY A 143 -0.75 39.51 -5.94
CA GLY A 143 0.54 39.65 -6.63
C GLY A 143 0.47 40.04 -8.11
N THR A 144 -0.63 40.63 -8.57
CA THR A 144 -0.84 41.05 -9.97
C THR A 144 -0.74 42.57 -10.11
N LYS A 145 -0.22 43.05 -11.25
CA LYS A 145 -0.10 44.48 -11.60
C LYS A 145 -1.43 45.27 -11.62
N PHE A 146 -2.55 44.56 -11.74
CA PHE A 146 -3.90 45.11 -11.72
C PHE A 146 -4.76 44.33 -10.71
N CYS A 147 -5.68 45.03 -10.05
CA CYS A 147 -6.68 44.40 -9.18
C CYS A 147 -7.71 43.63 -10.02
N GLY A 148 -7.90 42.33 -9.74
CA GLY A 148 -8.87 41.49 -10.47
C GLY A 148 -10.35 41.80 -10.19
N GLN A 149 -10.66 42.71 -9.27
CA GLN A 149 -12.05 43.10 -8.93
C GLN A 149 -12.41 44.50 -9.47
N CYS A 150 -11.47 45.45 -9.46
CA CYS A 150 -11.75 46.83 -9.88
C CYS A 150 -10.85 47.35 -11.01
N GLY A 151 -9.93 46.53 -11.53
CA GLY A 151 -9.04 46.89 -12.64
C GLY A 151 -7.97 47.94 -12.31
N THR A 152 -7.96 48.49 -11.09
CA THR A 152 -7.03 49.54 -10.68
C THR A 152 -5.58 49.03 -10.69
N LYS A 153 -4.66 49.82 -11.25
CA LYS A 153 -3.22 49.53 -11.28
C LYS A 153 -2.64 49.64 -9.87
N LEU A 154 -2.01 48.58 -9.38
CA LEU A 154 -1.36 48.55 -8.07
C LEU A 154 0.12 48.89 -8.30
N PHE A 155 0.55 50.10 -7.96
CA PHE A 155 1.94 50.52 -8.11
C PHE A 155 2.82 49.81 -7.07
N THR A 156 3.69 48.90 -7.51
CA THR A 156 4.84 48.45 -6.71
C THR A 156 6.03 49.33 -7.06
N GLU A 157 6.03 50.58 -6.60
CA GLU A 157 7.19 51.47 -6.66
C GLU A 157 8.03 51.24 -5.40
N SER A 158 8.88 50.20 -5.39
CA SER A 158 9.91 50.07 -4.35
C SER A 158 11.11 49.20 -4.73
N MET A 159 11.56 49.26 -5.99
CA MET A 159 12.87 48.71 -6.39
C MET A 159 13.57 49.57 -7.45
N ARG A 160 13.64 50.89 -7.22
CA ARG A 160 14.67 51.75 -7.84
C ARG A 160 15.10 52.80 -6.83
N SER A 161 16.15 52.49 -6.09
CA SER A 161 17.12 53.43 -5.53
C SER A 161 18.44 52.68 -5.42
#